data_AF-A0A3D3VBW7-F1
#
_entry.id   AF-A0A3D3VBW7-F1
#
_cell.length_a   1.000
_cell.length_b   1.000
_cell.length_c   1.000
_cell.angle_alpha   90.00
_cell.angle_beta   90.00
_cell.angle_gamma   90.00
#
_symmetry.space_group_name_H-M   'P 1'
#
loop_
_entity.id
_entity.type
_entity.pdbx_description
1 polymer ?
#
loop_
_entity_poly.entity_id
_entity_poly.type
_entity_poly.pdbx_seq_one_letter_code
_entity_poly.pdbx_strand_id
1 'polypeptide(L)'
;MGAAFKKRYGLGDGFKFASLRKGTGATVAQVRQEIKAGKFTVDMILVSAPGFFDQAAKRGAFAKLDSGYWGDFAKTMANAGQYSNYPHVVTPLAYTFQPVWNASCPGMENFNVTSYKDAVKAGLKGKTISSDITKSFTYSNTVVALGQAGAVNFDNFWPALKKTDPIVEFRTEPKMQMVISCQRPFDMWNLSGRVYQNVLKAPALKGKIKIGSFSEGQVLLGNQMAVLKGAPNPNAGKLLAEFLLSKEGSDIFVEGEAIYSLRDGYTPPAATAPYLLDLSKAKLIGMKDWVGAQGEFKAVRGLWQENFR
;
A
#
# COMPACT_ATOMS: atom_id res chain seq x y z
N MET A 1 12.01 4.38 -13.29
CA MET A 1 11.60 3.01 -13.68
C MET A 1 11.91 2.69 -15.13
N GLY A 2 11.13 3.17 -16.12
CA GLY A 2 11.29 2.77 -17.53
C GLY A 2 12.69 3.00 -18.12
N ALA A 3 13.33 4.14 -17.83
CA ALA A 3 14.70 4.40 -18.28
C ALA A 3 15.73 3.39 -17.73
N ALA A 4 15.64 3.06 -16.45
CA ALA A 4 16.53 2.07 -15.82
C ALA A 4 16.28 0.65 -16.36
N PHE A 5 15.00 0.28 -16.53
CA PHE A 5 14.63 -1.00 -17.14
C PHE A 5 15.22 -1.15 -18.55
N LYS A 6 15.07 -0.11 -19.40
CA LYS A 6 15.66 -0.09 -20.75
C LYS A 6 17.18 -0.22 -20.70
N LYS A 7 17.84 0.57 -19.85
CA LYS A 7 19.30 0.55 -19.68
C LYS A 7 19.81 -0.83 -19.26
N ARG A 8 19.16 -1.46 -18.26
CA ARG A 8 19.58 -2.75 -17.70
C ARG A 8 19.60 -3.86 -18.73
N TYR A 9 18.61 -3.91 -19.61
CA TYR A 9 18.46 -4.99 -20.60
C TYR A 9 18.85 -4.57 -22.02
N GLY A 10 19.44 -3.39 -22.21
CA GLY A 10 19.81 -2.90 -23.55
C GLY A 10 18.62 -2.78 -24.50
N LEU A 11 17.42 -2.50 -23.98
CA LEU A 11 16.21 -2.33 -24.78
C LEU A 11 16.33 -0.96 -25.46
N GLY A 12 16.77 -0.94 -26.72
CA GLY A 12 17.09 0.29 -27.46
C GLY A 12 15.98 1.36 -27.44
N ASP A 13 16.28 2.54 -27.97
CA ASP A 13 15.44 3.75 -27.75
C ASP A 13 14.00 3.63 -28.24
N GLY A 14 13.73 2.75 -29.21
CA GLY A 14 12.38 2.43 -29.70
C GLY A 14 11.50 1.66 -28.71
N PHE A 15 12.06 1.08 -27.63
CA PHE A 15 11.29 0.36 -26.63
C PHE A 15 10.42 1.33 -25.82
N LYS A 16 9.11 1.06 -25.76
CA LYS A 16 8.13 1.88 -25.04
C LYS A 16 7.79 1.26 -23.70
N PHE A 17 7.93 2.04 -22.63
CA PHE A 17 7.47 1.69 -21.29
C PHE A 17 6.27 2.57 -20.94
N ALA A 18 5.15 1.95 -20.58
CA ALA A 18 3.96 2.64 -20.11
C ALA A 18 3.51 2.05 -18.76
N SER A 19 3.01 2.92 -17.87
CA SER A 19 2.43 2.52 -16.59
C SER A 19 1.08 3.20 -16.41
N LEU A 20 0.07 2.42 -16.04
CA LEU A 20 -1.28 2.88 -15.78
C LEU A 20 -1.57 2.84 -14.29
N ARG A 21 -1.71 4.00 -13.66
CA ARG A 21 -1.93 4.10 -12.22
C ARG A 21 -3.42 4.32 -11.91
N LYS A 22 -4.03 3.36 -11.21
CA LYS A 22 -5.45 3.40 -10.77
C LYS A 22 -5.56 2.88 -9.32
N GLY A 23 -6.72 3.10 -8.69
CA GLY A 23 -7.00 2.48 -7.39
C GLY A 23 -7.14 0.96 -7.52
N THR A 24 -6.72 0.20 -6.51
CA THR A 24 -6.66 -1.28 -6.55
C THR A 24 -7.93 -1.95 -7.07
N GLY A 25 -9.11 -1.55 -6.57
CA GLY A 25 -10.38 -2.12 -7.00
C GLY A 25 -10.67 -1.91 -8.49
N ALA A 26 -10.34 -0.72 -9.02
CA ALA A 26 -10.51 -0.41 -10.44
C ALA A 26 -9.51 -1.20 -11.33
N THR A 27 -8.25 -1.33 -10.88
CA THR A 27 -7.25 -2.16 -11.56
C THR A 27 -7.67 -3.61 -11.61
N VAL A 28 -8.11 -4.18 -10.48
CA VAL A 28 -8.59 -5.56 -10.38
C VAL A 28 -9.83 -5.77 -11.26
N ALA A 29 -10.78 -4.83 -11.27
CA ALA A 29 -11.97 -4.91 -12.10
C ALA A 29 -11.61 -4.93 -13.60
N GLN A 30 -10.73 -4.04 -14.05
CA GLN A 30 -10.24 -4.02 -15.43
C GLN A 30 -9.59 -5.34 -15.82
N VAL A 31 -8.54 -5.76 -15.10
CA VAL A 31 -7.76 -6.96 -15.46
C VAL A 31 -8.62 -8.23 -15.36
N ARG A 32 -9.55 -8.30 -14.41
CA ARG A 32 -10.52 -9.41 -14.36
C ARG A 32 -11.38 -9.49 -15.61
N GLN A 33 -11.84 -8.35 -16.15
CA GLN A 33 -12.61 -8.34 -17.40
C GLN A 33 -11.73 -8.70 -18.60
N GLU A 34 -10.50 -8.22 -18.65
CA GLU A 34 -9.53 -8.58 -19.70
C GLU A 34 -9.26 -10.09 -19.73
N ILE A 35 -9.04 -10.71 -18.57
CA ILE A 35 -8.89 -12.17 -18.44
C ILE A 35 -10.13 -12.90 -18.95
N LYS A 36 -11.33 -12.44 -18.59
CA LYS A 36 -12.59 -13.07 -19.04
C LYS A 36 -12.81 -12.93 -20.55
N ALA A 37 -12.45 -11.78 -21.11
CA ALA A 37 -12.63 -11.48 -22.53
C ALA A 37 -11.52 -12.06 -23.42
N GLY A 38 -10.40 -12.52 -22.83
CA GLY A 38 -9.20 -12.91 -23.58
C GLY A 38 -8.57 -11.73 -24.34
N LYS A 39 -8.82 -10.49 -23.90
CA LYS A 39 -8.35 -9.26 -24.55
C LYS A 39 -7.59 -8.42 -23.53
N PHE A 40 -6.28 -8.30 -23.71
CA PHE A 40 -5.39 -7.71 -22.72
C PHE A 40 -4.84 -6.37 -23.19
N THR A 41 -4.83 -5.38 -22.29
CA THR A 41 -4.27 -4.05 -22.58
C THR A 41 -3.00 -3.74 -21.78
N VAL A 42 -2.65 -4.63 -20.84
CA VAL A 42 -1.47 -4.53 -19.99
C VAL A 42 -0.72 -5.86 -19.96
N ASP A 43 0.59 -5.81 -19.76
CA ASP A 43 1.42 -7.02 -19.70
C ASP A 43 1.52 -7.60 -18.29
N MET A 44 1.49 -6.74 -17.29
CA MET A 44 1.74 -7.07 -15.89
C MET A 44 0.80 -6.26 -14.98
N ILE A 45 0.41 -6.85 -13.86
CA ILE A 45 -0.34 -6.20 -12.80
C ILE A 45 0.47 -6.23 -11.50
N LEU A 46 0.48 -5.12 -10.77
CA LEU A 46 1.11 -4.97 -9.44
C LEU A 46 0.16 -4.22 -8.51
N VAL A 47 -0.53 -4.92 -7.60
CA VAL A 47 -1.47 -4.34 -6.62
C VAL A 47 -1.62 -5.23 -5.38
N SER A 48 -2.04 -4.68 -4.25
CA SER A 48 -2.42 -5.47 -3.06
C SER A 48 -3.85 -6.02 -3.16
N ALA A 49 -4.00 -7.22 -3.74
CA ALA A 49 -5.30 -7.89 -3.90
C ALA A 49 -5.21 -9.43 -3.89
N PRO A 50 -4.80 -10.05 -2.77
CA PRO A 50 -4.50 -11.48 -2.70
C PRO A 50 -5.58 -12.40 -3.28
N GLY A 51 -6.85 -12.20 -2.89
CA GLY A 51 -7.97 -13.01 -3.40
C GLY A 51 -8.19 -12.92 -4.92
N PHE A 52 -7.83 -11.80 -5.56
CA PHE A 52 -7.86 -11.72 -7.03
C PHE A 52 -6.75 -12.58 -7.65
N PHE A 53 -5.52 -12.47 -7.13
CA PHE A 53 -4.38 -13.21 -7.65
C PHE A 53 -4.56 -14.72 -7.48
N ASP A 54 -5.09 -15.18 -6.34
CA ASP A 54 -5.40 -16.59 -6.12
C ASP A 54 -6.40 -17.14 -7.14
N GLN A 55 -7.51 -16.45 -7.34
CA GLN A 55 -8.54 -16.87 -8.28
C GLN A 55 -8.08 -16.81 -9.74
N ALA A 56 -7.28 -15.80 -10.10
CA ALA A 56 -6.71 -15.68 -11.44
C ALA A 56 -5.64 -16.75 -11.71
N ALA A 57 -4.80 -17.08 -10.72
CA ALA A 57 -3.81 -18.15 -10.82
C ALA A 57 -4.49 -19.52 -10.99
N LYS A 58 -5.54 -19.82 -10.22
CA LYS A 58 -6.36 -21.06 -10.37
C LYS A 58 -6.99 -21.20 -11.76
N ARG A 59 -7.24 -20.08 -12.44
CA ARG A 59 -7.74 -20.04 -13.83
C ARG A 59 -6.63 -20.13 -14.89
N GLY A 60 -5.37 -20.24 -14.50
CA GLY A 60 -4.23 -20.26 -15.42
C GLY A 60 -4.01 -18.92 -16.14
N ALA A 61 -4.45 -17.80 -15.56
CA ALA A 61 -4.41 -16.49 -16.21
C ALA A 61 -3.01 -15.84 -16.25
N PHE A 62 -2.06 -16.37 -15.47
CA PHE A 62 -0.72 -15.81 -15.33
C PHE A 62 0.34 -16.66 -16.02
N ALA A 63 1.34 -16.00 -16.59
CA ALA A 63 2.51 -16.65 -17.13
C ALA A 63 3.42 -17.15 -15.99
N LYS A 64 4.09 -18.29 -16.19
CA LYS A 64 5.16 -18.74 -15.30
C LYS A 64 6.34 -17.76 -15.38
N LEU A 65 6.78 -17.30 -14.22
CA LEU A 65 8.04 -16.61 -13.99
C LEU A 65 9.15 -17.65 -13.79
N ASP A 66 10.34 -17.29 -14.21
CA ASP A 66 11.57 -18.01 -13.92
C ASP A 66 12.56 -16.97 -13.39
N SER A 67 12.36 -16.61 -12.12
CA SER A 67 13.07 -15.48 -11.53
C SER A 67 14.31 -15.95 -10.81
N GLY A 68 15.46 -15.38 -11.19
CA GLY A 68 16.73 -15.60 -10.49
C GLY A 68 16.74 -14.93 -9.11
N TYR A 69 15.82 -14.01 -8.86
CA TYR A 69 15.75 -13.22 -7.62
C TYR A 69 14.70 -13.71 -6.62
N TRP A 70 13.79 -14.62 -6.98
CA TRP A 70 12.72 -15.02 -6.05
C TRP A 70 13.24 -15.65 -4.75
N GLY A 71 14.38 -16.35 -4.82
CA GLY A 71 15.06 -16.89 -3.63
C GLY A 71 15.37 -15.83 -2.57
N ASP A 72 15.59 -14.58 -2.99
CA ASP A 72 15.85 -13.44 -2.12
C ASP A 72 14.60 -12.87 -1.45
N PHE A 73 13.41 -13.41 -1.70
CA PHE A 73 12.14 -12.94 -1.11
C PHE A 73 11.38 -14.06 -0.39
N ALA A 74 11.54 -15.31 -0.84
CA ALA A 74 10.70 -16.43 -0.43
C ALA A 74 10.61 -16.59 1.10
N LYS A 75 11.74 -16.41 1.82
CA LYS A 75 11.79 -16.49 3.28
C LYS A 75 11.04 -15.33 3.94
N THR A 76 11.33 -14.07 3.57
CA THR A 76 10.60 -12.91 4.12
C THR A 76 9.11 -13.01 3.85
N MET A 77 8.72 -13.49 2.66
CA MET A 77 7.33 -13.68 2.27
C MET A 77 6.59 -14.69 3.14
N ALA A 78 7.22 -15.85 3.38
CA ALA A 78 6.68 -16.87 4.27
C ALA A 78 6.56 -16.34 5.71
N ASN A 79 7.61 -15.69 6.22
CA ASN A 79 7.64 -15.15 7.58
C ASN A 79 6.62 -14.02 7.80
N ALA A 80 6.43 -13.15 6.80
CA ALA A 80 5.46 -12.07 6.85
C ALA A 80 4.01 -12.54 6.64
N GLY A 81 3.80 -13.83 6.34
CA GLY A 81 2.49 -14.41 6.05
C GLY A 81 1.81 -13.76 4.86
N GLN A 82 2.58 -13.20 3.91
CA GLN A 82 2.04 -12.48 2.76
C GLN A 82 1.69 -13.47 1.65
N TYR A 83 0.60 -13.22 0.94
CA TYR A 83 0.21 -14.08 -0.17
C TYR A 83 1.23 -14.02 -1.32
N SER A 84 1.68 -15.18 -1.77
CA SER A 84 2.40 -15.40 -3.02
C SER A 84 2.08 -16.81 -3.54
N ASN A 85 2.31 -17.04 -4.83
CA ASN A 85 2.08 -18.32 -5.50
C ASN A 85 3.08 -18.47 -6.64
N TYR A 86 4.37 -18.53 -6.30
CA TYR A 86 5.43 -18.74 -7.27
C TYR A 86 5.24 -20.11 -7.97
N PRO A 87 5.43 -20.23 -9.30
CA PRO A 87 6.04 -19.26 -10.23
C PRO A 87 5.07 -18.23 -10.86
N HIS A 88 3.84 -18.08 -10.39
CA HIS A 88 2.84 -17.25 -11.08
C HIS A 88 2.61 -15.87 -10.44
N VAL A 89 2.75 -15.80 -9.12
CA VAL A 89 2.49 -14.58 -8.34
C VAL A 89 3.61 -14.40 -7.32
N VAL A 90 4.24 -13.23 -7.35
CA VAL A 90 5.28 -12.80 -6.39
C VAL A 90 4.83 -11.53 -5.69
N THR A 91 5.42 -11.18 -4.55
CA THR A 91 5.06 -9.97 -3.80
C THR A 91 6.35 -9.22 -3.45
N PRO A 92 6.83 -8.35 -4.34
CA PRO A 92 8.13 -7.69 -4.18
C PRO A 92 8.11 -6.56 -3.13
N LEU A 93 6.95 -5.96 -2.90
CA LEU A 93 6.83 -4.69 -2.18
C LEU A 93 5.70 -4.75 -1.17
N ALA A 94 5.82 -3.97 -0.10
CA ALA A 94 4.76 -3.76 0.86
C ALA A 94 4.71 -2.31 1.35
N TYR A 95 3.59 -1.93 1.94
CA TYR A 95 3.49 -0.70 2.71
C TYR A 95 2.62 -0.91 3.95
N THR A 96 2.73 0.01 4.89
CA THR A 96 1.84 0.11 6.05
C THR A 96 1.13 1.46 5.97
N PHE A 97 -0.10 1.55 6.46
CA PHE A 97 -0.68 2.87 6.73
C PHE A 97 -0.08 3.40 8.02
N GLN A 98 0.22 4.70 8.07
CA GLN A 98 0.82 5.34 9.23
C GLN A 98 0.07 6.63 9.57
N PRO A 99 -0.01 7.00 10.85
CA PRO A 99 -0.50 8.30 11.23
C PRO A 99 0.48 9.38 10.74
N VAL A 100 -0.06 10.39 10.09
CA VAL A 100 0.68 11.54 9.58
C VAL A 100 -0.01 12.80 10.07
N TRP A 101 0.76 13.74 10.61
CA TRP A 101 0.23 15.03 11.02
C TRP A 101 1.18 16.18 10.71
N ASN A 102 0.64 17.39 10.63
CA ASN A 102 1.41 18.60 10.46
C ASN A 102 1.53 19.34 11.79
N ALA A 103 2.72 19.27 12.40
CA ALA A 103 3.01 19.88 13.69
C ALA A 103 3.11 21.41 13.64
N SER A 104 3.14 22.03 12.45
CA SER A 104 3.09 23.49 12.33
C SER A 104 1.66 24.05 12.21
N CYS A 105 0.64 23.19 12.22
CA CYS A 105 -0.75 23.65 12.17
C CYS A 105 -1.26 24.02 13.57
N PRO A 106 -2.19 24.99 13.69
CA PRO A 106 -2.71 25.42 14.98
C PRO A 106 -3.27 24.27 15.83
N GLY A 107 -2.72 24.12 17.03
CA GLY A 107 -3.11 23.10 18.01
C GLY A 107 -2.51 21.72 17.74
N MET A 108 -1.44 21.64 16.95
CA MET A 108 -0.73 20.40 16.62
C MET A 108 0.75 20.40 17.07
N GLU A 109 1.21 21.50 17.66
CA GLU A 109 2.63 21.75 18.00
C GLU A 109 3.17 20.68 18.96
N ASN A 110 2.35 20.28 19.93
CA ASN A 110 2.66 19.23 20.91
C ASN A 110 1.84 17.95 20.67
N PHE A 111 1.16 17.86 19.53
CA PHE A 111 0.36 16.67 19.22
C PHE A 111 1.28 15.50 18.89
N ASN A 112 0.97 14.37 19.50
CA ASN A 112 1.60 13.09 19.22
C ASN A 112 0.53 11.99 19.24
N VAL A 113 0.75 10.95 18.44
CA VAL A 113 -0.19 9.84 18.27
C VAL A 113 0.60 8.54 18.24
N THR A 114 0.35 7.68 19.21
CA THR A 114 1.03 6.37 19.34
C THR A 114 0.04 5.22 19.51
N SER A 115 -1.26 5.52 19.60
CA SER A 115 -2.32 4.53 19.67
C SER A 115 -3.54 4.92 18.83
N TYR A 116 -4.35 3.94 18.45
CA TYR A 116 -5.64 4.22 17.79
C TYR A 116 -6.57 5.02 18.72
N LYS A 117 -6.47 4.83 20.03
CA LYS A 117 -7.21 5.64 21.02
C LYS A 117 -6.86 7.12 20.96
N ASP A 118 -5.60 7.46 20.68
CA ASP A 118 -5.19 8.86 20.51
C ASP A 118 -5.81 9.51 19.27
N ALA A 119 -6.05 8.72 18.22
CA ALA A 119 -6.58 9.20 16.95
C ALA A 119 -8.06 9.64 17.02
N VAL A 120 -8.76 9.36 18.12
CA VAL A 120 -10.18 9.69 18.32
C VAL A 120 -10.43 10.57 19.55
N LYS A 121 -9.38 11.18 20.12
CA LYS A 121 -9.52 12.09 21.27
C LYS A 121 -10.37 13.31 20.92
N ALA A 122 -11.16 13.80 21.87
CA ALA A 122 -12.04 14.95 21.67
C ALA A 122 -11.31 16.23 21.21
N GLY A 123 -10.05 16.42 21.62
CA GLY A 123 -9.20 17.53 21.17
C GLY A 123 -8.88 17.53 19.67
N LEU A 124 -9.20 16.45 18.95
CA LEU A 124 -9.06 16.33 17.51
C LEU A 124 -10.31 16.74 16.72
N LYS A 125 -11.33 17.29 17.37
CA LYS A 125 -12.53 17.78 16.69
C LYS A 125 -12.18 18.77 15.57
N GLY A 126 -12.65 18.49 14.36
CA GLY A 126 -12.38 19.25 13.14
C GLY A 126 -10.98 19.08 12.57
N LYS A 127 -10.15 18.14 13.07
CA LYS A 127 -8.74 17.99 12.67
C LYS A 127 -8.42 16.68 11.94
N THR A 128 -9.33 15.72 11.96
CA THR A 128 -9.12 14.35 11.48
C THR A 128 -9.61 14.12 10.06
N ILE A 129 -9.09 13.05 9.46
CA ILE A 129 -9.59 12.50 8.20
C ILE A 129 -9.98 11.04 8.43
N SER A 130 -11.16 10.66 7.95
CA SER A 130 -11.62 9.27 7.89
C SER A 130 -11.37 8.73 6.49
N SER A 131 -10.68 7.59 6.40
CA SER A 131 -10.43 6.96 5.11
C SER A 131 -11.70 6.26 4.61
N ASP A 132 -12.16 6.56 3.39
CA ASP A 132 -13.32 5.87 2.80
C ASP A 132 -12.95 4.42 2.44
N ILE A 133 -13.27 3.52 3.36
CA ILE A 133 -12.95 2.10 3.22
C ILE A 133 -13.81 1.40 2.15
N THR A 134 -14.94 2.00 1.75
CA THR A 134 -15.85 1.44 0.74
C THR A 134 -15.24 1.46 -0.67
N LYS A 135 -14.28 2.37 -0.89
CA LYS A 135 -13.59 2.57 -2.17
C LYS A 135 -12.23 1.87 -2.26
N SER A 136 -11.70 1.34 -1.16
CA SER A 136 -10.34 0.80 -1.07
C SER A 136 -10.29 -0.62 -0.54
N PHE A 137 -9.67 -1.52 -1.31
CA PHE A 137 -9.36 -2.89 -0.85
C PHE A 137 -8.39 -2.88 0.32
N THR A 138 -7.38 -2.01 0.27
CA THR A 138 -6.32 -1.99 1.29
C THR A 138 -6.80 -1.38 2.59
N TYR A 139 -7.67 -0.36 2.57
CA TYR A 139 -8.31 0.09 3.82
C TYR A 139 -9.25 -0.97 4.38
N SER A 140 -10.04 -1.65 3.55
CA SER A 140 -10.89 -2.74 4.02
C SER A 140 -10.06 -3.87 4.65
N ASN A 141 -8.96 -4.27 4.01
CA ASN A 141 -8.01 -5.25 4.56
C ASN A 141 -7.41 -4.77 5.89
N THR A 142 -7.04 -3.50 6.01
CA THR A 142 -6.53 -2.95 7.27
C THR A 142 -7.55 -3.04 8.39
N VAL A 143 -8.81 -2.71 8.13
CA VAL A 143 -9.90 -2.86 9.11
C VAL A 143 -10.08 -4.31 9.53
N VAL A 144 -10.14 -5.24 8.56
CA VAL A 144 -10.28 -6.68 8.84
C VAL A 144 -9.12 -7.19 9.68
N ALA A 145 -7.87 -6.90 9.29
CA ALA A 145 -6.69 -7.38 10.00
C ALA A 145 -6.59 -6.81 11.42
N LEU A 146 -6.83 -5.50 11.60
CA LEU A 146 -6.82 -4.87 12.92
C LEU A 146 -7.92 -5.43 13.83
N GLY A 147 -9.13 -5.66 13.29
CA GLY A 147 -10.25 -6.23 14.03
C GLY A 147 -9.97 -7.68 14.45
N GLN A 148 -9.53 -8.53 13.51
CA GLN A 148 -9.21 -9.94 13.78
C GLN A 148 -8.06 -10.11 14.78
N ALA A 149 -7.11 -9.17 14.79
CA ALA A 149 -6.01 -9.14 15.76
C ALA A 149 -6.44 -8.62 17.15
N GLY A 150 -7.68 -8.16 17.32
CA GLY A 150 -8.13 -7.48 18.54
C GLY A 150 -7.41 -6.14 18.79
N ALA A 151 -6.71 -5.61 17.78
CA ALA A 151 -5.95 -4.37 17.88
C ALA A 151 -6.87 -3.15 17.93
N VAL A 152 -7.99 -3.20 17.21
CA VAL A 152 -9.00 -2.14 17.21
C VAL A 152 -10.39 -2.78 17.24
N ASN A 153 -11.22 -2.36 18.20
CA ASN A 153 -12.66 -2.65 18.17
C ASN A 153 -13.36 -1.55 17.36
N PHE A 154 -13.79 -1.89 16.15
CA PHE A 154 -14.34 -0.93 15.21
C PHE A 154 -15.77 -0.48 15.52
N ASP A 155 -16.56 -1.29 16.23
CA ASP A 155 -17.88 -0.89 16.73
C ASP A 155 -17.78 0.31 17.67
N ASN A 156 -16.69 0.39 18.45
CA ASN A 156 -16.41 1.53 19.32
C ASN A 156 -15.59 2.63 18.61
N PHE A 157 -14.68 2.25 17.74
CA PHE A 157 -13.75 3.19 17.11
C PHE A 157 -14.46 4.12 16.10
N TRP A 158 -15.36 3.61 15.27
CA TRP A 158 -16.03 4.46 14.26
C TRP A 158 -16.94 5.54 14.88
N PRO A 159 -17.78 5.24 15.88
CA PRO A 159 -18.54 6.28 16.57
C PRO A 159 -17.64 7.30 17.27
N ALA A 160 -16.50 6.86 17.85
CA ALA A 160 -15.54 7.78 18.46
C ALA A 160 -14.87 8.68 17.42
N LEU A 161 -14.45 8.13 16.29
CA LEU A 161 -13.89 8.89 15.18
C LEU A 161 -14.90 9.89 14.62
N LYS A 162 -16.17 9.50 14.44
CA LYS A 162 -17.24 10.39 13.97
C LYS A 162 -17.36 11.64 14.84
N LYS A 163 -17.20 11.53 16.16
CA LYS A 163 -17.23 12.67 17.10
C LYS A 163 -16.11 13.69 16.88
N THR A 164 -15.03 13.30 16.18
CA THR A 164 -13.95 14.23 15.78
C THR A 164 -14.30 15.05 14.54
N ASP A 165 -15.49 14.92 13.96
CA ASP A 165 -15.92 15.64 12.74
C ASP A 165 -14.93 15.50 11.56
N PRO A 166 -14.61 14.25 11.15
CA PRO A 166 -13.61 14.02 10.11
C PRO A 166 -14.13 14.38 8.73
N ILE A 167 -13.23 14.80 7.84
CA ILE A 167 -13.51 14.74 6.39
C ILE A 167 -13.33 13.30 5.92
N VAL A 168 -14.26 12.81 5.09
CA VAL A 168 -14.15 11.51 4.44
C VAL A 168 -13.42 11.66 3.12
N GLU A 169 -12.30 10.97 2.95
CA GLU A 169 -11.55 10.94 1.69
C GLU A 169 -10.91 9.56 1.45
N PHE A 170 -10.85 9.16 0.19
CA PHE A 170 -10.33 7.86 -0.25
C PHE A 170 -8.85 7.92 -0.62
N ARG A 171 -8.40 8.93 -1.36
CA ARG A 171 -7.04 8.93 -1.92
C ARG A 171 -6.03 9.54 -0.95
N THR A 172 -4.90 8.88 -0.75
CA THR A 172 -3.84 9.38 0.13
C THR A 172 -3.24 10.70 -0.33
N GLU A 173 -3.19 10.97 -1.64
CA GLU A 173 -2.67 12.23 -2.18
C GLU A 173 -3.52 13.46 -1.79
N PRO A 174 -4.84 13.52 -2.06
CA PRO A 174 -5.71 14.57 -1.54
C PRO A 174 -5.62 14.71 -0.01
N LYS A 175 -5.66 13.61 0.74
CA LYS A 175 -5.53 13.65 2.21
C LYS A 175 -4.23 14.33 2.65
N MET A 176 -3.11 14.04 1.97
CA MET A 176 -1.83 14.70 2.25
C MET A 176 -1.89 16.20 1.99
N GLN A 177 -2.60 16.65 0.95
CA GLN A 177 -2.78 18.09 0.71
C GLN A 177 -3.62 18.75 1.80
N MET A 178 -4.63 18.06 2.36
CA MET A 178 -5.40 18.56 3.51
C MET A 178 -4.53 18.69 4.77
N VAL A 179 -3.61 17.74 4.99
CA VAL A 179 -2.66 17.79 6.11
C VAL A 179 -1.64 18.92 5.94
N ILE A 180 -1.10 19.10 4.73
CA ILE A 180 -0.13 20.18 4.43
C ILE A 180 -0.78 21.57 4.59
N SER A 181 -2.01 21.75 4.11
CA SER A 181 -2.74 23.02 4.15
C SER A 181 -3.41 23.32 5.50
N CYS A 182 -3.28 22.45 6.49
CA CYS A 182 -3.96 22.53 7.78
C CYS A 182 -5.50 22.44 7.73
N GLN A 183 -6.11 22.08 6.59
CA GLN A 183 -7.56 21.85 6.49
C GLN A 183 -8.02 20.73 7.43
N ARG A 184 -7.26 19.63 7.46
CA ARG A 184 -7.35 18.53 8.43
C ARG A 184 -5.92 18.06 8.72
N PRO A 185 -5.28 18.60 9.77
CA PRO A 185 -3.84 18.44 9.97
C PRO A 185 -3.43 17.05 10.47
N PHE A 186 -4.37 16.11 10.64
CA PHE A 186 -4.08 14.74 11.06
C PHE A 186 -4.84 13.70 10.22
N ASP A 187 -4.11 12.76 9.64
CA ASP A 187 -4.62 11.57 8.95
C ASP A 187 -4.08 10.32 9.63
N MET A 188 -4.95 9.49 10.19
CA MET A 188 -4.55 8.26 10.88
C MET A 188 -3.97 7.21 9.91
N TRP A 189 -4.37 7.24 8.64
CA TRP A 189 -4.03 6.22 7.65
C TRP A 189 -3.57 6.84 6.33
N ASN A 190 -2.42 7.51 6.39
CA ASN A 190 -1.68 7.94 5.20
C ASN A 190 -0.49 7.01 4.93
N LEU A 191 0.35 7.37 3.95
CA LEU A 191 1.60 6.69 3.65
C LEU A 191 2.77 7.65 3.95
N SER A 192 3.80 7.16 4.63
CA SER A 192 5.03 7.92 4.83
C SER A 192 5.67 8.36 3.50
N GLY A 193 5.51 7.54 2.46
CA GLY A 193 5.86 7.88 1.08
C GLY A 193 5.27 9.19 0.56
N ARG A 194 4.04 9.54 0.98
CA ARG A 194 3.44 10.83 0.61
C ARG A 194 4.14 11.99 1.27
N VAL A 195 4.59 11.83 2.51
CA VAL A 195 5.40 12.83 3.19
C VAL A 195 6.71 13.02 2.45
N TYR A 196 7.43 11.93 2.18
CA TYR A 196 8.69 11.95 1.44
C TYR A 196 8.56 12.66 0.08
N GLN A 197 7.58 12.27 -0.74
CA GLN A 197 7.34 12.86 -2.06
C GLN A 197 7.02 14.35 -2.00
N ASN A 198 6.30 14.81 -0.97
CA ASN A 198 6.01 16.24 -0.81
C ASN A 198 7.22 17.00 -0.27
N VAL A 199 8.05 16.40 0.58
CA VAL A 199 9.32 17.00 1.03
C VAL A 199 10.29 17.15 -0.14
N LEU A 200 10.36 16.20 -1.07
CA LEU A 200 11.16 16.35 -2.29
C LEU A 200 10.72 17.56 -3.13
N LYS A 201 9.41 17.81 -3.21
CA LYS A 201 8.85 18.95 -3.95
C LYS A 201 8.99 20.27 -3.20
N ALA A 202 8.90 20.23 -1.87
CA ALA A 202 8.95 21.39 -0.99
C ALA A 202 9.76 21.06 0.28
N PRO A 203 11.10 21.23 0.25
CA PRO A 203 11.98 20.85 1.36
C PRO A 203 11.64 21.48 2.70
N ALA A 204 10.99 22.66 2.71
CA ALA A 204 10.53 23.34 3.91
C ALA A 204 9.45 22.57 4.71
N LEU A 205 8.85 21.52 4.14
CA LEU A 205 7.95 20.60 4.85
C LEU A 205 8.70 19.63 5.77
N LYS A 206 10.01 19.44 5.55
CA LYS A 206 10.85 18.56 6.37
C LYS A 206 10.78 19.01 7.82
N GLY A 207 10.49 18.07 8.72
CA GLY A 207 10.37 18.35 10.16
C GLY A 207 9.03 18.96 10.58
N LYS A 208 8.23 19.54 9.68
CA LYS A 208 6.86 20.02 9.97
C LYS A 208 5.84 18.89 9.91
N ILE A 209 5.95 18.05 8.88
CA ILE A 209 5.12 16.86 8.74
C ILE A 209 5.78 15.71 9.50
N LYS A 210 5.05 15.16 10.47
CA LYS A 210 5.49 14.04 11.31
C LYS A 210 4.82 12.76 10.83
N ILE A 211 5.53 11.65 11.03
CA ILE A 211 5.06 10.30 10.74
C ILE A 211 5.18 9.52 12.04
N GLY A 212 4.13 8.83 12.43
CA GLY A 212 4.11 8.00 13.64
C GLY A 212 3.88 6.52 13.33
N SER A 213 3.58 5.78 14.39
CA SER A 213 3.16 4.39 14.35
C SER A 213 2.18 4.11 15.48
N PHE A 214 1.36 3.07 15.32
CA PHE A 214 0.45 2.62 16.37
C PHE A 214 1.04 1.44 17.14
N SER A 215 1.07 1.56 18.46
CA SER A 215 1.57 0.54 19.40
C SER A 215 0.74 -0.76 19.34
N GLU A 216 -0.55 -0.67 19.01
CA GLU A 216 -1.40 -1.85 18.80
C GLU A 216 -0.93 -2.69 17.61
N GLY A 217 -0.31 -2.04 16.62
CA GLY A 217 0.38 -2.64 15.49
C GLY A 217 0.05 -1.99 14.14
N GLN A 218 0.84 -2.34 13.12
CA GLN A 218 0.68 -1.87 11.75
C GLN A 218 0.41 -3.03 10.79
N VAL A 219 -0.62 -2.89 9.95
CA VAL A 219 -0.95 -3.90 8.94
C VAL A 219 0.02 -3.79 7.79
N LEU A 220 0.79 -4.86 7.54
CA LEU A 220 1.70 -4.93 6.39
C LEU A 220 0.92 -5.38 5.15
N LEU A 221 0.81 -4.51 4.15
CA LEU A 221 0.04 -4.74 2.94
C LEU A 221 0.98 -5.05 1.78
N GLY A 222 1.18 -6.34 1.47
CA GLY A 222 1.95 -6.79 0.33
C GLY A 222 1.25 -6.47 -0.99
N ASN A 223 2.03 -6.02 -1.98
CA ASN A 223 1.59 -5.77 -3.35
C ASN A 223 2.01 -6.95 -4.21
N GLN A 224 1.03 -7.77 -4.60
CA GLN A 224 1.24 -8.92 -5.45
C GLN A 224 1.49 -8.45 -6.89
N MET A 225 2.31 -9.20 -7.60
CA MET A 225 2.73 -8.97 -8.97
C MET A 225 2.58 -10.25 -9.79
N ALA A 226 2.04 -10.13 -11.00
CA ALA A 226 1.98 -11.23 -11.96
C ALA A 226 1.98 -10.71 -13.39
N VAL A 227 2.49 -11.54 -14.30
CA VAL A 227 2.48 -11.31 -15.75
C VAL A 227 1.29 -12.05 -16.35
N LEU A 228 0.51 -11.39 -17.20
CA LEU A 228 -0.68 -11.98 -17.80
C LEU A 228 -0.28 -12.93 -18.95
N LYS A 229 -0.85 -14.14 -18.97
CA LYS A 229 -0.49 -15.18 -19.96
C LYS A 229 -0.81 -14.77 -21.40
N GLY A 230 -1.91 -14.03 -21.60
CA GLY A 230 -2.35 -13.53 -22.92
C GLY A 230 -1.95 -12.07 -23.21
N ALA A 231 -1.03 -11.51 -22.41
CA ALA A 231 -0.49 -10.16 -22.62
C ALA A 231 0.05 -9.97 -24.06
N PRO A 232 0.03 -8.75 -24.61
CA PRO A 232 0.62 -8.47 -25.91
C PRO A 232 2.16 -8.66 -25.92
N ASN A 233 2.84 -8.43 -24.80
CA ASN A 233 4.30 -8.52 -24.67
C ASN A 233 4.71 -9.32 -23.42
N PRO A 234 4.39 -10.63 -23.33
CA PRO A 234 4.58 -11.41 -22.10
C PRO A 234 6.05 -11.55 -21.71
N ASN A 235 6.98 -11.61 -22.68
CA ASN A 235 8.42 -11.68 -22.40
C ASN A 235 8.94 -10.37 -21.80
N ALA A 236 8.46 -9.22 -22.29
CA ALA A 236 8.79 -7.93 -21.69
C ALA A 236 8.20 -7.80 -20.27
N GLY A 237 6.98 -8.29 -20.06
CA GLY A 237 6.36 -8.38 -18.74
C GLY A 237 7.18 -9.22 -17.76
N LYS A 238 7.68 -10.38 -18.18
CA LYS A 238 8.56 -11.24 -17.37
C LYS A 238 9.90 -10.56 -17.04
N LEU A 239 10.54 -9.92 -18.02
CA LEU A 239 11.75 -9.15 -17.78
C LEU A 239 11.51 -7.99 -16.81
N LEU A 240 10.35 -7.32 -16.90
CA LEU A 240 9.99 -6.28 -15.95
C LEU A 240 9.76 -6.86 -14.55
N ALA A 241 9.06 -7.99 -14.41
CA ALA A 241 8.91 -8.66 -13.12
C ALA A 241 10.27 -9.03 -12.52
N GLU A 242 11.19 -9.56 -13.33
CA GLU A 242 12.57 -9.86 -12.92
C GLU A 242 13.32 -8.61 -12.49
N PHE A 243 13.20 -7.53 -13.26
CA PHE A 243 13.81 -6.24 -12.91
C PHE A 243 13.36 -5.75 -11.55
N LEU A 244 12.05 -5.81 -11.29
CA LEU A 244 11.47 -5.32 -10.04
C LEU A 244 11.88 -6.14 -8.82
N LEU A 245 12.22 -7.42 -8.99
CA LEU A 245 12.77 -8.27 -7.94
C LEU A 245 14.28 -8.04 -7.74
N SER A 246 14.99 -7.49 -8.72
CA SER A 246 16.40 -7.13 -8.55
C SER A 246 16.59 -6.03 -7.51
N LYS A 247 17.82 -5.89 -6.98
CA LYS A 247 18.17 -4.79 -6.07
C LYS A 247 17.90 -3.42 -6.70
N GLU A 248 18.30 -3.23 -7.96
CA GLU A 248 18.11 -1.96 -8.68
C GLU A 248 16.62 -1.59 -8.81
N GLY A 249 15.77 -2.56 -9.17
CA GLY A 249 14.33 -2.34 -9.24
C GLY A 249 13.70 -2.05 -7.88
N SER A 250 14.15 -2.76 -6.84
CA SER A 250 13.76 -2.49 -5.44
C SER A 250 14.14 -1.07 -5.01
N ASP A 251 15.38 -0.65 -5.25
CA ASP A 251 15.87 0.69 -4.91
C ASP A 251 15.05 1.77 -5.60
N ILE A 252 14.75 1.63 -6.90
CA ILE A 252 13.94 2.62 -7.64
C ILE A 252 12.54 2.77 -7.04
N PHE A 253 11.90 1.68 -6.63
CA PHE A 253 10.58 1.75 -6.00
C PHE A 253 10.63 2.37 -4.61
N VAL A 254 11.62 1.96 -3.81
CA VAL A 254 11.81 2.46 -2.46
C VAL A 254 12.14 3.96 -2.50
N GLU A 255 13.04 4.40 -3.39
CA GLU A 255 13.35 5.82 -3.61
C GLU A 255 12.20 6.62 -4.19
N GLY A 256 11.37 6.04 -5.05
CA GLY A 256 10.26 6.76 -5.67
C GLY A 256 9.04 6.92 -4.76
N GLU A 257 8.75 5.89 -3.95
CA GLU A 257 7.50 5.78 -3.20
C GLU A 257 7.68 5.68 -1.69
N ALA A 258 8.91 5.54 -1.17
CA ALA A 258 9.20 5.26 0.24
C ALA A 258 8.26 4.18 0.81
N ILE A 259 8.25 3.05 0.10
CA ILE A 259 7.60 1.79 0.48
C ILE A 259 8.67 0.73 0.77
N TYR A 260 8.27 -0.39 1.37
CA TYR A 260 9.19 -1.45 1.76
C TYR A 260 9.43 -2.42 0.60
N SER A 261 10.70 -2.77 0.35
CA SER A 261 11.02 -4.00 -0.37
C SER A 261 10.94 -5.17 0.60
N LEU A 262 10.37 -6.28 0.14
CA LEU A 262 10.34 -7.54 0.90
C LEU A 262 11.54 -8.45 0.57
N ARG A 263 12.58 -7.89 -0.05
CA ARG A 263 13.84 -8.59 -0.28
C ARG A 263 14.54 -8.83 1.06
N ASP A 264 15.01 -10.06 1.28
CA ASP A 264 15.76 -10.50 2.45
C ASP A 264 16.99 -9.61 2.66
N GLY A 265 17.17 -9.12 3.90
CA GLY A 265 18.31 -8.28 4.27
C GLY A 265 18.36 -6.92 3.58
N TYR A 266 17.26 -6.47 2.96
CA TYR A 266 17.24 -5.22 2.23
C TYR A 266 17.51 -4.01 3.14
N THR A 267 18.48 -3.19 2.75
CA THR A 267 18.76 -1.91 3.38
C THR A 267 18.22 -0.79 2.48
N PRO A 268 17.24 0.00 2.95
CA PRO A 268 16.71 1.11 2.16
C PRO A 268 17.78 2.17 1.85
N PRO A 269 17.69 2.86 0.71
CA PRO A 269 18.55 3.99 0.39
C PRO A 269 18.46 5.09 1.45
N ALA A 270 19.59 5.75 1.71
CA ALA A 270 19.73 6.72 2.80
C ALA A 270 18.73 7.89 2.70
N ALA A 271 18.35 8.28 1.48
CA ALA A 271 17.38 9.35 1.24
C ALA A 271 15.98 9.01 1.76
N THR A 272 15.58 7.74 1.72
CA THR A 272 14.24 7.27 2.11
C THR A 272 14.19 6.61 3.47
N ALA A 273 15.32 6.11 3.97
CA ALA A 273 15.39 5.45 5.27
C ALA A 273 14.72 6.25 6.42
N PRO A 274 14.85 7.60 6.53
CA PRO A 274 14.18 8.38 7.58
C PRO A 274 12.64 8.41 7.50
N TYR A 275 12.06 8.00 6.37
CA TYR A 275 10.62 7.97 6.13
C TYR A 275 10.02 6.56 6.23
N LEU A 276 10.86 5.54 6.35
CA LEU A 276 10.42 4.16 6.46
C LEU A 276 10.36 3.76 7.93
N LEU A 277 9.30 3.05 8.32
CA LEU A 277 9.23 2.42 9.63
C LEU A 277 10.26 1.29 9.69
N ASP A 278 11.00 1.21 10.80
CA ASP A 278 11.85 0.05 11.07
C ASP A 278 10.96 -1.18 11.35
N LEU A 279 10.77 -2.00 10.31
CA LEU A 279 9.91 -3.18 10.38
C LEU A 279 10.41 -4.24 11.37
N SER A 280 11.70 -4.21 11.75
CA SER A 280 12.25 -5.13 12.76
C SER A 280 11.82 -4.76 14.19
N LYS A 281 11.44 -3.49 14.41
CA LYS A 281 10.98 -2.96 15.71
C LYS A 281 9.47 -2.78 15.76
N ALA A 282 8.82 -2.67 14.61
CA ALA A 282 7.39 -2.48 14.52
C ALA A 282 6.63 -3.76 14.85
N LYS A 283 5.53 -3.64 15.61
CA LYS A 283 4.56 -4.72 15.76
C LYS A 283 3.74 -4.82 14.47
N LEU A 284 4.08 -5.77 13.62
CA LEU A 284 3.38 -6.01 12.37
C LEU A 284 2.18 -6.92 12.58
N ILE A 285 1.06 -6.54 11.98
CA ILE A 285 -0.19 -7.31 11.98
C ILE A 285 -0.32 -7.94 10.60
N GLY A 286 -0.27 -9.27 10.58
CA GLY A 286 -0.66 -10.07 9.43
C GLY A 286 -2.16 -10.31 9.38
N MET A 287 -2.60 -11.04 8.36
CA MET A 287 -3.98 -11.51 8.24
C MET A 287 -3.98 -13.04 8.23
N LYS A 288 -4.94 -13.66 8.92
CA LYS A 288 -5.05 -15.13 8.98
C LYS A 288 -5.31 -15.73 7.60
N ASP A 289 -6.17 -15.09 6.82
CA ASP A 289 -6.49 -15.49 5.45
C ASP A 289 -6.63 -14.25 4.55
N TRP A 290 -5.53 -13.91 3.88
CA TRP A 290 -5.49 -12.83 2.90
C TRP A 290 -6.41 -13.07 1.69
N VAL A 291 -6.65 -14.33 1.32
CA VAL A 291 -7.46 -14.70 0.15
C VAL A 291 -8.94 -14.55 0.46
N GLY A 292 -9.39 -15.08 1.59
CA GLY A 292 -10.78 -15.04 2.06
C GLY A 292 -11.23 -13.69 2.63
N ALA A 293 -10.30 -12.79 2.98
CA ALA A 293 -10.59 -11.49 3.58
C ALA A 293 -11.64 -10.63 2.87
N GLN A 294 -11.76 -10.79 1.54
CA GLN A 294 -12.76 -10.06 0.76
C GLN A 294 -14.20 -10.41 1.14
N GLY A 295 -14.44 -11.60 1.71
CA GLY A 295 -15.74 -11.99 2.26
C GLY A 295 -16.21 -11.09 3.41
N GLU A 296 -15.27 -10.54 4.18
CA GLU A 296 -15.55 -9.65 5.31
C GLU A 296 -15.86 -8.21 4.88
N PHE A 297 -15.58 -7.85 3.62
CA PHE A 297 -15.66 -6.46 3.18
C PHE A 297 -17.07 -5.88 3.33
N LYS A 298 -18.11 -6.69 3.07
CA LYS A 298 -19.50 -6.22 3.20
C LYS A 298 -19.80 -5.80 4.64
N ALA A 299 -19.41 -6.63 5.62
CA ALA A 299 -19.65 -6.38 7.03
C ALA A 299 -18.89 -5.14 7.51
N VAL A 300 -17.57 -5.10 7.30
CA VAL A 300 -16.75 -3.97 7.80
C VAL A 300 -17.09 -2.65 7.13
N ARG A 301 -17.46 -2.66 5.83
CA ARG A 301 -17.91 -1.46 5.11
C ARG A 301 -19.28 -1.00 5.58
N GLY A 302 -20.20 -1.92 5.83
CA GLY A 302 -21.52 -1.61 6.38
C GLY A 302 -21.42 -0.86 7.70
N LEU A 303 -20.65 -1.41 8.63
CA LEU A 303 -20.41 -0.78 9.94
C LEU A 303 -19.78 0.62 9.81
N TRP A 304 -18.83 0.80 8.90
CA TRP A 304 -18.26 2.12 8.64
C TRP A 304 -19.31 3.08 8.04
N GLN A 305 -20.15 2.59 7.10
CA GLN A 305 -21.17 3.41 6.47
C GLN A 305 -22.20 3.95 7.46
N GLU A 306 -22.65 3.15 8.43
CA GLU A 306 -23.58 3.59 9.51
C GLU A 306 -23.07 4.82 10.29
N ASN A 307 -21.75 5.06 10.26
CA ASN A 307 -21.13 6.18 10.95
C ASN A 307 -20.88 7.38 10.04
N PHE A 308 -20.61 7.19 8.75
CA PHE A 308 -20.11 8.25 7.87
C PHE A 308 -21.00 8.52 6.63
N ARG A 309 -22.13 7.83 6.49
CA ARG A 309 -23.14 8.04 5.44
C ARG A 309 -24.54 7.92 6.02
#